data_AF-A0A1Q2YM12-F1
#
_entry.id   AF-A0A1Q2YM12-F1
#
_cell.length_a   1.000
_cell.length_b   1.000
_cell.length_c   1.000
_cell.angle_alpha   90.00
_cell.angle_beta   90.00
_cell.angle_gamma   90.00
#
_symmetry.space_group_name_H-M   'P 1'
#
loop_
_entity.id
_entity.type
_entity.pdbx_description
1 polymer ?
#
loop_
_entity_poly.entity_id
_entity_poly.type
_entity_poly.pdbx_seq_one_letter_code
_entity_poly.pdbx_strand_id
1 'polypeptide(L)'
;MDMNSVTHKNLWKRLYHAQHEFHKPYSELRRKFPDACKDWLFKLDFKNMTQPFKIHKIFNEMRNLTYVSDGLILTCCDTPYISGTDPTLLKWKPSEENTIDFKIKLEFPKYIDNDLPKHDPNREYTNYDVKPRFKLYVWKGGDAPHQHESVEVNIKRNGGEFKNSFQNYDEWNELEVSDEQWDKLKKSGESFNGRIAECRQRQNGSWEMLRFRDDKMNGNHINVVLKILKSIEDSVTKEELVELEPQVKARWEERERIKRKAQQQQHDFVHHNSHGHVHNSQNNTKPPPPAAAVPEKRKLEAEQPKQNKREKLEDEESGKVTDDEEFYESDGFEEMPSHKN
;
A
#
# COMPACT_ATOMS: atom_id res chain seq x y z
N MET A 1 -10.56 18.17 -18.41
CA MET A 1 -11.30 17.58 -19.54
C MET A 1 -11.91 18.71 -20.32
N ASP A 2 -11.77 18.62 -21.64
CA ASP A 2 -11.94 19.74 -22.57
C ASP A 2 -11.25 21.01 -22.10
N MET A 3 -9.93 20.91 -21.92
CA MET A 3 -9.02 21.99 -21.46
C MET A 3 -9.31 22.57 -20.06
N ASN A 4 -10.32 22.09 -19.34
CA ASN A 4 -10.62 22.55 -17.98
C ASN A 4 -10.01 21.66 -16.91
N SER A 5 -9.48 22.27 -15.85
CA SER A 5 -9.00 21.52 -14.68
C SER A 5 -10.16 21.00 -13.83
N VAL A 6 -10.08 19.73 -13.46
CA VAL A 6 -11.04 19.09 -12.53
C VAL A 6 -10.38 18.74 -11.18
N THR A 7 -9.15 19.16 -10.93
CA THR A 7 -8.38 18.79 -9.73
C THR A 7 -9.02 19.31 -8.44
N HIS A 8 -9.70 20.45 -8.50
CA HIS A 8 -10.43 21.04 -7.39
C HIS A 8 -11.70 20.25 -6.99
N LYS A 9 -12.14 19.31 -7.83
CA LYS A 9 -13.32 18.49 -7.57
C LYS A 9 -12.96 17.28 -6.71
N ASN A 10 -13.95 16.78 -5.96
CA ASN A 10 -13.84 15.55 -5.19
C ASN A 10 -13.62 14.33 -6.10
N LEU A 11 -13.27 13.18 -5.52
CA LEU A 11 -12.91 11.98 -6.28
C LEU A 11 -14.02 11.54 -7.24
N TRP A 12 -15.27 11.48 -6.77
CA TRP A 12 -16.41 11.02 -7.56
C TRP A 12 -16.61 11.83 -8.83
N LYS A 13 -16.58 13.16 -8.72
CA LYS A 13 -16.69 14.05 -9.87
C LYS A 13 -15.51 13.88 -10.82
N ARG A 14 -14.29 13.69 -10.31
CA ARG A 14 -13.11 13.44 -11.15
C ARG A 14 -13.22 12.11 -11.91
N LEU A 15 -13.67 11.05 -11.23
CA LEU A 15 -13.91 9.73 -11.83
C LEU A 15 -15.03 9.79 -12.88
N TYR A 16 -16.13 10.49 -12.60
CA TYR A 16 -17.21 10.69 -13.55
C TYR A 16 -16.68 11.25 -14.88
N HIS A 17 -15.94 12.36 -14.82
CA HIS A 17 -15.37 12.94 -16.02
C HIS A 17 -14.44 11.93 -16.73
N ALA A 18 -13.56 11.24 -16.00
CA ALA A 18 -12.62 10.29 -16.60
C ALA A 18 -13.31 9.09 -17.25
N GLN A 19 -14.42 8.63 -16.66
CA GLN A 19 -15.20 7.52 -17.16
C GLN A 19 -16.08 7.91 -18.36
N HIS A 20 -16.84 9.00 -18.24
CA HIS A 20 -17.84 9.39 -19.24
C HIS A 20 -17.27 10.19 -20.40
N GLU A 21 -16.34 11.11 -20.16
CA GLU A 21 -15.80 11.99 -21.19
C GLU A 21 -14.58 11.38 -21.91
N PHE A 22 -13.92 10.38 -21.30
CA PHE A 22 -12.72 9.78 -21.86
C PHE A 22 -12.85 8.26 -22.10
N HIS A 23 -13.11 7.47 -21.06
CA HIS A 23 -13.11 6.00 -21.19
C HIS A 23 -14.28 5.47 -22.02
N LYS A 24 -15.49 5.99 -21.83
CA LYS A 24 -16.69 5.54 -22.56
C LYS A 24 -16.56 5.76 -24.08
N PRO A 25 -16.16 6.95 -24.59
CA PRO A 25 -15.89 7.13 -26.01
C PRO A 25 -14.82 6.17 -26.56
N TYR A 26 -13.74 5.95 -25.80
CA TYR A 26 -12.70 4.97 -26.16
C TYR A 26 -13.25 3.54 -26.29
N SER A 27 -14.05 3.10 -25.32
CA SER A 27 -14.62 1.76 -25.29
C SER A 27 -15.63 1.54 -26.44
N GLU A 28 -16.47 2.53 -26.71
CA GLU A 28 -17.42 2.51 -27.84
C GLU A 28 -16.71 2.45 -29.19
N LEU A 29 -15.63 3.24 -29.36
CA LEU A 29 -14.81 3.22 -30.57
C LEU A 29 -14.21 1.83 -30.81
N ARG A 30 -13.62 1.23 -29.77
CA ARG A 30 -13.00 -0.10 -29.86
C ARG A 30 -14.01 -1.21 -30.13
N ARG A 31 -15.22 -1.11 -29.55
CA ARG A 31 -16.32 -2.05 -29.80
C ARG A 31 -16.82 -1.97 -31.23
N LYS A 32 -16.90 -0.76 -31.80
CA LYS A 32 -17.42 -0.53 -33.15
C LYS A 32 -16.39 -0.84 -34.25
N PHE A 33 -15.11 -0.64 -33.97
CA PHE A 33 -14.02 -0.82 -34.94
C PHE A 33 -12.87 -1.67 -34.40
N PRO A 34 -13.11 -2.94 -34.05
CA PRO A 34 -12.11 -3.79 -33.40
C PRO A 34 -10.83 -3.98 -34.24
N ASP A 35 -10.98 -4.15 -35.57
CA ASP A 35 -9.85 -4.37 -36.47
C ASP A 35 -8.96 -3.13 -36.62
N ALA A 36 -9.54 -1.94 -36.59
CA ALA A 36 -8.78 -0.68 -36.68
C ALA A 36 -8.00 -0.38 -35.39
N CYS A 37 -8.47 -0.91 -34.26
CA CYS A 37 -7.85 -0.73 -32.94
C CYS A 37 -6.88 -1.86 -32.56
N LYS A 38 -6.65 -2.85 -33.44
CA LYS A 38 -5.86 -4.05 -33.11
C LYS A 38 -4.37 -3.76 -32.89
N ASP A 39 -3.82 -2.80 -33.66
CA ASP A 39 -2.40 -2.46 -33.69
C ASP A 39 -2.03 -1.35 -32.67
N TRP A 40 -2.95 -1.00 -31.77
CA TRP A 40 -2.68 -0.03 -30.72
C TRP A 40 -1.67 -0.57 -29.71
N LEU A 41 -0.76 0.31 -29.25
CA LEU A 41 0.34 -0.07 -28.36
C LEU A 41 -0.12 -0.69 -27.04
N PHE A 42 -1.28 -0.23 -26.52
CA PHE A 42 -1.84 -0.72 -25.27
C PHE A 42 -3.36 -0.55 -25.26
N LYS A 43 -4.01 -1.30 -24.36
CA LYS A 43 -5.43 -1.19 -24.07
C LYS A 43 -5.61 -0.24 -22.88
N LEU A 44 -6.64 0.61 -22.95
CA LEU A 44 -7.08 1.40 -21.82
C LEU A 44 -8.23 0.66 -21.14
N ASP A 45 -8.19 0.65 -19.82
CA ASP A 45 -9.26 0.12 -18.99
C ASP A 45 -9.46 1.05 -17.80
N PHE A 46 -10.67 1.06 -17.24
CA PHE A 46 -10.99 1.89 -16.09
C PHE A 46 -10.83 1.07 -14.81
N LYS A 47 -9.99 1.56 -13.90
CA LYS A 47 -9.73 0.86 -12.65
C LYS A 47 -11.02 0.76 -11.83
N ASN A 48 -11.45 -0.46 -11.52
CA ASN A 48 -12.61 -0.69 -10.68
C ASN A 48 -12.32 -0.21 -9.25
N MET A 49 -13.16 0.69 -8.74
CA MET A 49 -13.03 1.28 -7.41
C MET A 49 -14.10 0.67 -6.50
N THR A 50 -13.68 0.15 -5.36
CA THR A 50 -14.57 -0.55 -4.41
C THR A 50 -14.64 0.22 -3.09
N GLN A 51 -15.78 0.14 -2.39
CA GLN A 51 -15.92 0.75 -1.07
C GLN A 51 -14.94 0.15 -0.05
N PRO A 52 -14.47 0.94 0.94
CA PRO A 52 -13.46 0.49 1.91
C PRO A 52 -13.95 -0.62 2.85
N PHE A 53 -15.26 -0.89 2.92
CA PHE A 53 -15.86 -1.98 3.70
C PHE A 53 -16.14 -3.24 2.86
N LYS A 54 -15.46 -3.39 1.71
CA LYS A 54 -15.50 -4.57 0.83
C LYS A 54 -14.09 -5.00 0.41
N ILE A 55 -13.09 -4.70 1.24
CA ILE A 55 -11.68 -5.08 1.04
C ILE A 55 -11.51 -6.60 0.88
N HIS A 56 -12.28 -7.42 1.62
CA HIS A 56 -12.25 -8.87 1.48
C HIS A 56 -12.57 -9.34 0.05
N LYS A 57 -13.47 -8.64 -0.66
CA LYS A 57 -13.78 -8.94 -2.06
C LYS A 57 -12.58 -8.65 -2.95
N ILE A 58 -11.94 -7.50 -2.76
CA ILE A 58 -10.72 -7.12 -3.47
C ILE A 58 -9.63 -8.18 -3.27
N PHE A 59 -9.43 -8.64 -2.02
CA PHE A 59 -8.44 -9.68 -1.73
C PHE A 59 -8.73 -11.04 -2.39
N ASN A 60 -10.00 -11.38 -2.61
CA ASN A 60 -10.38 -12.58 -3.35
C ASN A 60 -10.16 -12.38 -4.86
N GLU A 61 -10.53 -11.22 -5.39
CA GLU A 61 -10.38 -10.86 -6.81
C GLU A 61 -8.92 -10.66 -7.23
N MET A 62 -8.05 -10.20 -6.32
CA MET A 62 -6.62 -10.00 -6.57
C MET A 62 -5.92 -11.26 -7.11
N ARG A 63 -6.43 -12.45 -6.77
CA ARG A 63 -5.92 -13.74 -7.27
C ARG A 63 -6.24 -14.00 -8.74
N ASN A 64 -7.27 -13.33 -9.27
CA ASN A 64 -7.78 -13.50 -10.62
C ASN A 64 -7.30 -12.39 -11.57
N LEU A 65 -6.48 -11.45 -11.08
CA LEU A 65 -5.95 -10.37 -11.89
C LEU A 65 -4.95 -10.91 -12.90
N THR A 66 -4.96 -10.34 -14.10
CA THR A 66 -4.00 -10.65 -15.17
C THR A 66 -2.64 -9.97 -14.97
N TYR A 67 -2.48 -9.23 -13.87
CA TYR A 67 -1.29 -8.49 -13.51
C TYR A 67 -0.93 -8.70 -12.03
N VAL A 68 0.34 -8.47 -11.69
CA VAL A 68 0.83 -8.59 -10.31
C VAL A 68 0.31 -7.41 -9.49
N SER A 69 -0.26 -7.70 -8.32
CA SER A 69 -0.75 -6.72 -7.36
C SER A 69 0.01 -6.84 -6.04
N ASP A 70 0.48 -5.71 -5.50
CA ASP A 70 1.39 -5.61 -4.36
C ASP A 70 0.77 -4.93 -3.13
N GLY A 71 -0.57 -4.96 -3.04
CA GLY A 71 -1.33 -4.37 -1.94
C GLY A 71 -2.54 -3.55 -2.39
N LEU A 72 -2.90 -2.54 -1.58
CA LEU A 72 -4.11 -1.73 -1.73
C LEU A 72 -3.77 -0.23 -1.78
N ILE A 73 -4.60 0.52 -2.50
CA ILE A 73 -4.58 1.99 -2.51
C ILE A 73 -5.92 2.50 -1.99
N LEU A 74 -5.88 3.23 -0.88
CA LEU A 74 -7.05 3.87 -0.28
C LEU A 74 -7.05 5.35 -0.68
N THR A 75 -8.04 5.73 -1.48
CA THR A 75 -8.17 7.10 -2.00
C THR A 75 -9.32 7.81 -1.29
N CYS A 76 -9.05 8.96 -0.67
CA CYS A 76 -10.09 9.75 -0.03
C CYS A 76 -11.09 10.25 -1.08
N CYS A 77 -12.39 10.10 -0.79
CA CYS A 77 -13.46 10.46 -1.71
C CYS A 77 -13.78 11.96 -1.71
N ASP A 78 -13.55 12.63 -0.58
CA ASP A 78 -14.05 13.98 -0.32
C ASP A 78 -13.01 15.06 -0.62
N THR A 79 -11.73 14.72 -0.65
CA THR A 79 -10.65 15.68 -0.90
C THR A 79 -10.42 15.97 -2.38
N PRO A 80 -10.05 17.21 -2.73
CA PRO A 80 -9.50 17.54 -4.05
C PRO A 80 -8.21 16.76 -4.34
N TYR A 81 -7.81 16.71 -5.61
CA TYR A 81 -6.50 16.18 -5.99
C TYR A 81 -5.37 17.08 -5.47
N ILE A 82 -4.33 16.47 -4.89
CA ILE A 82 -3.12 17.17 -4.44
C ILE A 82 -1.94 16.76 -5.32
N SER A 83 -1.22 17.75 -5.85
CA SER A 83 0.05 17.52 -6.53
C SER A 83 1.17 17.30 -5.52
N GLY A 84 1.89 16.18 -5.61
CA GLY A 84 2.96 15.82 -4.68
C GLY A 84 2.48 14.85 -3.59
N THR A 85 3.02 14.99 -2.38
CA THR A 85 2.65 14.12 -1.25
C THR A 85 1.25 14.44 -0.76
N ASP A 86 0.33 13.49 -0.89
CA ASP A 86 -1.04 13.56 -0.39
C ASP A 86 -1.17 12.73 0.90
N PRO A 87 -1.38 13.35 2.07
CA PRO A 87 -1.53 12.62 3.33
C PRO A 87 -2.84 11.82 3.42
N THR A 88 -3.79 12.04 2.49
CA THR A 88 -5.08 11.35 2.43
C THR A 88 -5.09 10.18 1.45
N LEU A 89 -4.02 10.02 0.66
CA LEU A 89 -3.81 8.89 -0.24
C LEU A 89 -2.91 7.86 0.45
N LEU A 90 -3.49 6.74 0.87
CA LEU A 90 -2.76 5.72 1.62
C LEU A 90 -2.44 4.54 0.71
N LYS A 91 -1.20 4.05 0.82
CA LYS A 91 -0.78 2.77 0.25
C LYS A 91 -0.62 1.77 1.38
N TRP A 92 -1.28 0.63 1.25
CA TRP A 92 -1.11 -0.49 2.15
C TRP A 92 -0.42 -1.61 1.38
N LYS A 93 0.57 -2.25 2.01
CA LYS A 93 1.25 -3.43 1.49
C LYS A 93 1.28 -4.49 2.57
N PRO A 94 1.13 -5.78 2.23
CA PRO A 94 1.38 -6.85 3.17
C PRO A 94 2.79 -6.72 3.74
N SER A 95 2.95 -6.95 5.05
CA SER A 95 4.26 -6.77 5.70
C SER A 95 5.28 -7.77 5.18
N GLU A 96 4.82 -8.97 4.82
CA GLU A 96 5.57 -10.04 4.18
C GLU A 96 6.08 -9.70 2.76
N GLU A 97 5.61 -8.61 2.15
CA GLU A 97 6.13 -8.12 0.87
C GLU A 97 7.23 -7.06 1.04
N ASN A 98 7.51 -6.61 2.27
CA ASN A 98 8.66 -5.75 2.51
C ASN A 98 9.94 -6.56 2.49
N THR A 99 10.82 -6.20 1.56
CA THR A 99 12.11 -6.87 1.36
C THR A 99 13.27 -5.97 1.79
N ILE A 100 14.34 -6.61 2.23
CA ILE A 100 15.60 -5.98 2.60
C ILE A 100 16.73 -6.73 1.91
N ASP A 101 17.63 -6.00 1.28
CA ASP A 101 18.83 -6.57 0.67
C ASP A 101 19.94 -6.67 1.71
N PHE A 102 20.38 -7.89 2.01
CA PHE A 102 21.50 -8.16 2.91
C PHE A 102 22.68 -8.76 2.16
N LYS A 103 23.87 -8.59 2.71
CA LYS A 103 25.04 -9.37 2.26
C LYS A 103 25.07 -10.70 3.02
N ILE A 104 25.19 -11.81 2.30
CA ILE A 104 25.24 -13.14 2.90
C ILE A 104 26.67 -13.49 3.31
N LYS A 105 26.85 -14.04 4.50
CA LYS A 105 28.09 -14.69 4.93
C LYS A 105 27.81 -16.14 5.29
N LEU A 106 28.61 -17.06 4.75
CA LEU A 106 28.53 -18.47 5.09
C LEU A 106 29.50 -18.78 6.22
N GLU A 107 29.01 -19.40 7.29
CA GLU A 107 29.83 -19.86 8.42
C GLU A 107 29.71 -21.37 8.52
N PHE A 108 30.74 -22.06 8.02
CA PHE A 108 30.82 -23.52 8.09
C PHE A 108 31.23 -23.97 9.51
N PRO A 109 30.61 -25.04 10.03
CA PRO A 109 31.00 -25.60 11.32
C PRO A 109 32.41 -26.17 11.22
N LYS A 110 33.12 -26.18 12.35
CA LYS A 110 34.42 -26.85 12.45
C LYS A 110 34.25 -28.29 12.92
N TYR A 111 35.03 -29.18 12.33
CA TYR A 111 35.19 -30.55 12.81
C TYR A 111 36.45 -30.65 13.66
N ILE A 112 36.36 -31.46 14.71
CA ILE A 112 37.47 -31.77 15.60
C ILE A 112 37.76 -33.25 15.46
N ASP A 113 38.94 -33.57 14.91
CA ASP A 113 39.44 -34.93 14.84
C ASP A 113 39.91 -35.37 16.23
N ASN A 114 39.27 -36.40 16.78
CA ASN A 114 39.62 -36.92 18.11
C ASN A 114 40.74 -37.97 18.07
N ASP A 115 41.12 -38.44 16.88
CA ASP A 115 42.22 -39.39 16.69
C ASP A 115 43.58 -38.67 16.67
N LEU A 116 43.58 -37.36 16.39
CA LEU A 116 44.78 -36.52 16.44
C LEU A 116 45.08 -35.97 17.85
N PRO A 117 46.37 -35.83 18.22
CA PRO A 117 46.78 -35.20 19.47
C PRO A 117 46.22 -33.78 19.61
N LYS A 118 45.90 -33.35 20.85
CA LYS A 118 45.33 -32.01 21.13
C LYS A 118 46.14 -30.82 20.60
N HIS A 119 47.44 -31.01 20.40
CA HIS A 119 48.35 -29.97 19.91
C HIS A 119 48.61 -30.02 18.39
N ASP A 120 47.99 -30.98 17.68
CA ASP A 120 48.15 -31.07 16.23
C ASP A 120 47.44 -29.88 15.55
N PRO A 121 48.13 -29.09 14.71
CA PRO A 121 47.54 -27.95 14.02
C PRO A 121 46.42 -28.35 13.05
N ASN A 122 46.37 -29.60 12.60
CA ASN A 122 45.34 -30.12 11.70
C ASN A 122 44.17 -30.78 12.44
N ARG A 123 44.17 -30.76 13.78
CA ARG A 123 43.11 -31.34 14.61
C ARG A 123 41.75 -30.68 14.36
N GLU A 124 41.75 -29.39 14.07
CA GLU A 124 40.54 -28.59 13.88
C GLU A 124 40.51 -28.05 12.46
N TYR A 125 39.53 -28.47 11.67
CA TYR A 125 39.37 -28.03 10.28
C TYR A 125 37.91 -27.73 9.93
N THR A 126 37.69 -27.00 8.85
CA THR A 126 36.34 -26.60 8.42
C THR A 126 35.61 -27.79 7.79
N ASN A 127 34.40 -28.07 8.26
CA ASN A 127 33.57 -29.14 7.74
C ASN A 127 32.65 -28.60 6.63
N TYR A 128 33.02 -28.87 5.38
CA TYR A 128 32.25 -28.45 4.20
C TYR A 128 31.11 -29.42 3.83
N ASP A 129 31.06 -30.61 4.44
CA ASP A 129 30.02 -31.62 4.18
C ASP A 129 28.71 -31.28 4.91
N VAL A 130 28.78 -30.44 5.94
CA VAL A 130 27.64 -30.00 6.73
C VAL A 130 27.12 -28.64 6.25
N LYS A 131 25.79 -28.47 6.26
CA LYS A 131 25.14 -27.19 5.92
C LYS A 131 25.71 -26.05 6.79
N PRO A 132 26.23 -24.97 6.19
CA PRO A 132 26.72 -23.83 6.96
C PRO A 132 25.57 -23.03 7.58
N ARG A 133 25.90 -22.17 8.53
CA ARG A 133 24.99 -21.10 8.97
C ARG A 133 25.05 -19.95 7.96
N PHE A 134 23.89 -19.40 7.64
CA PHE A 134 23.75 -18.30 6.69
C PHE A 134 23.51 -17.01 7.46
N LYS A 135 24.53 -16.18 7.59
CA LYS A 135 24.46 -14.92 8.33
C LYS A 135 24.10 -13.77 7.39
N LEU A 136 23.20 -12.91 7.84
CA LEU A 136 22.78 -11.67 7.17
C LEU A 136 23.60 -10.50 7.71
N TYR A 137 24.21 -9.75 6.81
CA TYR A 137 25.02 -8.58 7.12
C TYR A 137 24.42 -7.31 6.51
N VAL A 138 24.41 -6.22 7.28
CA VAL A 138 23.87 -4.91 6.88
C VAL A 138 24.99 -3.93 6.61
N TRP A 139 24.85 -3.14 5.54
CA TRP A 139 25.85 -2.17 5.15
C TRP A 139 25.78 -0.89 6.00
N LYS A 140 26.94 -0.43 6.48
CA LYS A 140 27.09 0.74 7.36
C LYS A 140 27.49 2.03 6.64
N GLY A 141 27.60 1.97 5.31
CA GLY A 141 28.06 3.10 4.52
C GLY A 141 29.58 3.12 4.33
N GLY A 142 30.03 4.04 3.47
CA GLY A 142 31.44 4.20 3.14
C GLY A 142 31.96 3.18 2.14
N ASP A 143 33.09 3.52 1.52
CA ASP A 143 33.75 2.66 0.54
C ASP A 143 34.64 1.65 1.25
N ALA A 144 34.48 0.38 0.90
CA ALA A 144 35.39 -0.64 1.40
C ALA A 144 36.74 -0.53 0.68
N PRO A 145 37.87 -0.78 1.35
CA PRO A 145 39.14 -0.92 0.68
C PRO A 145 39.01 -1.93 -0.46
N HIS A 146 39.49 -1.55 -1.65
CA HIS A 146 39.46 -2.39 -2.85
C HIS A 146 38.06 -2.79 -3.36
N GLN A 147 36.99 -2.05 -3.01
CA GLN A 147 35.62 -2.35 -3.47
C GLN A 147 35.46 -2.44 -5.00
N HIS A 148 36.31 -1.74 -5.76
CA HIS A 148 36.32 -1.75 -7.22
C HIS A 148 37.45 -2.61 -7.82
N GLU A 149 38.16 -3.39 -7.00
CA GLU A 149 39.19 -4.29 -7.52
C GLU A 149 38.56 -5.41 -8.36
N SER A 150 39.24 -5.82 -9.43
CA SER A 150 38.79 -6.96 -10.23
C SER A 150 38.99 -8.26 -9.46
N VAL A 151 38.25 -9.30 -9.86
CA VAL A 151 38.34 -10.64 -9.27
C VAL A 151 39.79 -11.17 -9.33
N GLU A 152 40.48 -10.95 -10.45
CA GLU A 152 41.86 -11.40 -10.64
C GLU A 152 42.84 -10.68 -9.69
N VAL A 153 42.62 -9.39 -9.44
CA VAL A 153 43.46 -8.60 -8.52
C VAL A 153 43.21 -9.04 -7.08
N ASN A 154 41.95 -9.27 -6.70
CA ASN A 154 41.60 -9.80 -5.38
C ASN A 154 42.29 -11.16 -5.13
N ILE A 155 42.17 -12.09 -6.08
CA ILE A 155 42.77 -13.43 -5.99
C ILE A 155 44.30 -13.33 -5.82
N LYS A 156 44.98 -12.53 -6.65
CA LYS A 156 46.43 -12.34 -6.55
C LYS A 156 46.85 -11.77 -5.20
N ARG A 157 46.10 -10.80 -4.67
CA ARG A 157 46.39 -10.14 -3.39
C ARG A 157 46.19 -11.08 -2.20
N ASN A 158 45.25 -12.02 -2.29
CA ASN A 158 44.87 -12.91 -1.19
C ASN A 158 45.46 -14.33 -1.36
N GLY A 159 46.64 -14.45 -1.97
CA GLY A 159 47.38 -15.72 -2.01
C GLY A 159 46.78 -16.79 -2.93
N GLY A 160 46.00 -16.39 -3.94
CA GLY A 160 45.37 -17.30 -4.89
C GLY A 160 43.90 -17.61 -4.59
N GLU A 161 43.31 -17.03 -3.55
CA GLU A 161 41.90 -17.22 -3.19
C GLU A 161 41.11 -15.93 -3.25
N PHE A 162 39.86 -15.99 -3.70
CA PHE A 162 38.98 -14.82 -3.66
C PHE A 162 38.48 -14.58 -2.23
N LYS A 163 38.63 -13.35 -1.71
CA LYS A 163 38.19 -12.97 -0.37
C LYS A 163 37.22 -11.81 -0.39
N ASN A 164 36.03 -12.05 0.15
CA ASN A 164 35.01 -11.03 0.37
C ASN A 164 35.40 -10.09 1.52
N SER A 165 35.19 -8.79 1.33
CA SER A 165 35.29 -7.80 2.41
C SER A 165 33.94 -7.62 3.11
N PHE A 166 33.98 -7.63 4.45
CA PHE A 166 32.85 -7.32 5.34
C PHE A 166 33.16 -6.13 6.26
N GLN A 167 34.22 -5.35 5.98
CA GLN A 167 34.70 -4.29 6.87
C GLN A 167 33.64 -3.22 7.20
N ASN A 168 32.80 -2.87 6.22
CA ASN A 168 31.73 -1.86 6.38
C ASN A 168 30.37 -2.50 6.58
N TYR A 169 30.34 -3.71 7.14
CA TYR A 169 29.13 -4.48 7.37
C TYR A 169 29.07 -4.95 8.83
N ASP A 170 27.89 -4.83 9.43
CA ASP A 170 27.60 -5.41 10.74
C ASP A 170 26.79 -6.69 10.56
N GLU A 171 27.10 -7.72 11.36
CA GLU A 171 26.24 -8.90 11.47
C GLU A 171 24.89 -8.48 12.05
N TRP A 172 23.81 -8.94 11.42
CA TRP A 172 22.46 -8.53 11.76
C TRP A 172 21.61 -9.68 12.27
N ASN A 173 21.44 -10.72 11.46
CA ASN A 173 20.56 -11.85 11.79
C ASN A 173 21.00 -13.11 11.04
N GLU A 174 20.24 -14.19 11.18
CA GLU A 174 20.45 -15.45 10.49
C GLU A 174 19.31 -15.71 9.48
N LEU A 175 19.70 -16.21 8.31
CA LEU A 175 18.81 -16.62 7.25
C LEU A 175 18.39 -18.08 7.47
N GLU A 176 17.10 -18.35 7.39
CA GLU A 176 16.59 -19.71 7.42
C GLU A 176 16.70 -20.32 6.02
N VAL A 177 17.43 -21.43 5.91
CA VAL A 177 17.62 -22.17 4.66
C VAL A 177 17.26 -23.64 4.88
N SER A 178 16.24 -24.12 4.18
CA SER A 178 15.84 -25.53 4.22
C SER A 178 16.91 -26.42 3.57
N ASP A 179 16.93 -27.70 3.93
CA ASP A 179 17.90 -28.64 3.33
C ASP A 179 17.69 -28.79 1.81
N GLU A 180 16.44 -28.72 1.35
CA GLU A 180 16.11 -28.75 -0.08
C GLU A 180 16.61 -27.49 -0.82
N GLN A 181 16.48 -26.32 -0.19
CA GLN A 181 17.03 -25.07 -0.73
C GLN A 181 18.56 -25.15 -0.78
N TRP A 182 19.19 -25.65 0.28
CA TRP A 182 20.63 -25.84 0.32
C TRP A 182 21.13 -26.80 -0.76
N ASP A 183 20.43 -27.90 -0.98
CA ASP A 183 20.77 -28.85 -2.04
C ASP A 183 20.65 -28.25 -3.44
N LYS A 184 19.64 -27.39 -3.68
CA LYS A 184 19.52 -26.64 -4.93
C LYS A 184 20.69 -25.67 -5.11
N LEU A 185 21.05 -24.94 -4.06
CA LEU A 185 22.18 -24.01 -4.07
C LEU A 185 23.49 -24.74 -4.38
N LYS A 186 23.79 -25.85 -3.67
CA LYS A 186 24.98 -26.67 -3.95
C LYS A 186 25.08 -27.12 -5.41
N LYS A 187 23.95 -27.54 -6.01
CA LYS A 187 23.90 -28.03 -7.39
C LYS A 187 24.21 -26.96 -8.44
N SER A 188 24.08 -25.68 -8.11
CA SER A 188 24.42 -24.59 -9.05
C SER A 188 25.93 -24.46 -9.29
N GLY A 189 26.76 -24.90 -8.34
CA GLY A 189 28.22 -24.69 -8.38
C GLY A 189 28.67 -23.24 -8.17
N GLU A 190 27.76 -22.32 -7.86
CA GLU A 190 28.08 -20.92 -7.61
C GLU A 190 28.57 -20.66 -6.18
N SER A 191 29.43 -19.66 -6.00
CA SER A 191 29.78 -19.15 -4.67
C SER A 191 28.73 -18.15 -4.20
N PHE A 192 28.19 -18.37 -3.00
CA PHE A 192 27.15 -17.50 -2.40
C PHE A 192 27.70 -16.57 -1.34
N ASN A 193 28.88 -16.89 -0.79
CA ASN A 193 29.48 -16.10 0.26
C ASN A 193 29.79 -14.70 -0.28
N GLY A 194 29.30 -13.67 0.40
CA GLY A 194 29.45 -12.26 0.02
C GLY A 194 28.47 -11.74 -1.03
N ARG A 195 27.56 -12.56 -1.57
CA ARG A 195 26.53 -12.06 -2.49
C ARG A 195 25.45 -11.28 -1.76
N ILE A 196 24.80 -10.37 -2.49
CA ILE A 196 23.63 -9.64 -2.00
C ILE A 196 22.40 -10.49 -2.25
N ALA A 197 21.58 -10.67 -1.23
CA ALA A 197 20.33 -11.41 -1.29
C ALA A 197 19.17 -10.51 -0.85
N GLU A 198 18.10 -10.53 -1.64
CA GLU A 198 16.83 -9.91 -1.28
C GLU A 198 16.07 -10.85 -0.36
N CYS A 199 15.83 -10.43 0.88
CA CYS A 199 15.20 -11.24 1.91
C CYS A 199 13.92 -10.56 2.43
N ARG A 200 12.97 -11.36 2.92
CA ARG A 200 11.79 -10.89 3.65
C ARG A 200 11.71 -11.53 5.02
N GLN A 201 11.05 -10.86 5.97
CA GLN A 201 10.74 -11.43 7.26
C GLN A 201 9.40 -12.18 7.20
N ARG A 202 9.37 -13.42 7.69
CA ARG A 202 8.16 -14.21 7.87
C ARG A 202 7.45 -13.79 9.15
N GLN A 203 6.18 -14.16 9.29
CA GLN A 203 5.35 -13.85 10.46
C GLN A 203 5.91 -14.39 11.79
N ASN A 204 6.68 -15.49 11.74
CA ASN A 204 7.37 -16.07 12.91
C ASN A 204 8.69 -15.33 13.25
N GLY A 205 9.03 -14.27 12.53
CA GLY A 205 10.26 -13.49 12.69
C GLY A 205 11.47 -14.02 11.94
N SER A 206 11.40 -15.20 11.31
CA SER A 206 12.53 -15.77 10.55
C SER A 206 12.70 -15.10 9.20
N TRP A 207 13.92 -15.11 8.66
CA TRP A 207 14.25 -14.47 7.39
C TRP A 207 14.30 -15.50 6.27
N GLU A 208 13.60 -15.20 5.19
CA GLU A 208 13.59 -15.99 3.96
C GLU A 208 14.25 -15.21 2.83
N MET A 209 15.08 -15.90 2.04
CA MET A 209 15.68 -15.37 0.83
C MET A 209 14.71 -15.55 -0.35
N LEU A 210 14.50 -14.48 -1.11
CA LEU A 210 13.72 -14.50 -2.33
C LEU A 210 14.60 -14.75 -3.55
N ARG A 211 15.71 -14.00 -3.67
CA ARG A 211 16.64 -14.09 -4.80
C ARG A 211 17.99 -13.44 -4.50
N PHE A 212 18.99 -13.75 -5.31
CA PHE A 212 20.23 -12.98 -5.36
C PHE A 212 20.04 -11.68 -6.16
N ARG A 213 20.76 -10.64 -5.76
CA ARG A 213 20.77 -9.30 -6.33
C ARG A 213 22.15 -8.97 -6.87
N ASP A 214 22.50 -9.62 -7.97
CA ASP A 214 23.80 -9.40 -8.64
C ASP A 214 23.86 -8.02 -9.31
N ASP A 215 22.72 -7.33 -9.42
CA ASP A 215 22.63 -5.92 -9.82
C ASP A 215 23.16 -4.95 -8.75
N LYS A 216 23.41 -5.42 -7.52
CA LYS A 216 23.81 -4.59 -6.38
C LYS A 216 25.22 -4.89 -5.90
N MET A 217 26.02 -3.84 -5.77
CA MET A 217 27.33 -3.93 -5.12
C MET A 217 27.23 -4.11 -3.60
N ASN A 218 26.20 -3.52 -2.99
CA ASN A 218 26.01 -3.51 -1.55
C ASN A 218 24.56 -3.83 -1.17
N GLY A 219 24.38 -4.36 0.04
CA GLY A 219 23.07 -4.46 0.67
C GLY A 219 22.48 -3.08 0.98
N ASN A 220 21.28 -3.05 1.56
CA ASN A 220 20.70 -1.80 2.00
C ASN A 220 21.52 -1.18 3.14
N HIS A 221 21.59 0.14 3.12
CA HIS A 221 22.19 0.90 4.21
C HIS A 221 21.38 0.72 5.50
N ILE A 222 22.04 0.65 6.66
CA ILE A 222 21.42 0.45 7.98
C ILE A 222 20.21 1.36 8.24
N ASN A 223 20.26 2.63 7.86
CA ASN A 223 19.12 3.55 8.03
C ASN A 223 17.90 3.16 7.19
N VAL A 224 18.10 2.57 6.01
CA VAL A 224 17.01 2.05 5.18
C VAL A 224 16.43 0.79 5.81
N VAL A 225 17.30 -0.13 6.25
CA VAL A 225 16.91 -1.35 6.98
C VAL A 225 16.04 -1.00 8.19
N LEU A 226 16.49 -0.09 9.06
CA LEU A 226 15.74 0.33 10.25
C LEU A 226 14.37 0.94 9.91
N LYS A 227 14.27 1.73 8.83
CA LYS A 227 12.99 2.28 8.37
C LYS A 227 12.03 1.20 7.88
N ILE A 228 12.55 0.21 7.15
CA ILE A 228 11.74 -0.92 6.67
C ILE A 228 11.26 -1.77 7.84
N LEU A 229 12.15 -2.06 8.80
CA LEU A 229 11.78 -2.78 10.02
C LEU A 229 10.72 -2.04 10.82
N LYS A 230 10.83 -0.71 10.93
CA LYS A 230 9.79 0.08 11.59
C LYS A 230 8.46 -0.02 10.85
N SER A 231 8.48 -0.03 9.51
CA SER A 231 7.27 -0.25 8.69
C SER A 231 6.69 -1.67 8.82
N ILE A 232 7.52 -2.68 9.12
CA ILE A 232 7.07 -4.05 9.38
C ILE A 232 6.44 -4.13 10.78
N GLU A 233 7.06 -3.48 11.78
CA GLU A 233 6.53 -3.41 13.14
C GLU A 233 5.18 -2.67 13.21
N ASP A 234 5.07 -1.54 12.52
CA ASP A 234 3.84 -0.74 12.47
C ASP A 234 2.85 -1.26 11.40
N SER A 235 3.07 -2.47 10.88
CA SER A 235 2.24 -2.99 9.79
C SER A 235 0.85 -3.37 10.28
N VAL A 236 -0.14 -3.13 9.41
CA VAL A 236 -1.50 -3.63 9.57
C VAL A 236 -1.60 -4.89 8.74
N THR A 237 -2.03 -5.98 9.34
CA THR A 237 -2.22 -7.26 8.64
C THR A 237 -3.44 -7.22 7.73
N LYS A 238 -3.49 -8.19 6.82
CA LYS A 238 -4.64 -8.37 5.92
C LYS A 238 -5.91 -8.67 6.72
N GLU A 239 -5.78 -9.49 7.75
CA GLU A 239 -6.85 -9.96 8.62
C GLU A 239 -7.44 -8.78 9.42
N GLU A 240 -6.59 -7.93 10.00
CA GLU A 240 -7.02 -6.73 10.72
C GLU A 240 -7.81 -5.76 9.81
N LEU A 241 -7.42 -5.59 8.55
CA LEU A 241 -8.17 -4.77 7.59
C LEU A 241 -9.58 -5.33 7.34
N VAL A 242 -9.72 -6.66 7.23
CA VAL A 242 -11.01 -7.32 7.01
C VAL A 242 -11.88 -7.23 8.26
N GLU A 243 -11.29 -7.42 9.44
CA GLU A 243 -12.01 -7.32 10.73
C GLU A 243 -12.58 -5.91 10.98
N LEU A 244 -11.95 -4.86 10.43
CA LEU A 244 -12.42 -3.48 10.55
C LEU A 244 -13.60 -3.15 9.63
N GLU A 245 -13.90 -3.95 8.59
CA GLU A 245 -14.94 -3.64 7.61
C GLU A 245 -16.32 -3.34 8.21
N PRO A 246 -16.86 -4.14 9.17
CA PRO A 246 -18.18 -3.87 9.75
C PRO A 246 -18.23 -2.53 10.47
N GLN A 247 -17.15 -2.18 11.18
CA GLN A 247 -17.04 -0.89 11.87
C GLN A 247 -16.96 0.27 10.86
N VAL A 248 -16.18 0.12 9.80
CA VAL A 248 -16.06 1.12 8.73
C VAL A 248 -17.41 1.33 8.03
N LYS A 249 -18.13 0.24 7.75
CA LYS A 249 -19.48 0.28 7.15
C LYS A 249 -20.46 1.02 8.05
N ALA A 250 -20.58 0.62 9.31
CA ALA A 250 -21.51 1.26 10.26
C ALA A 250 -21.23 2.77 10.40
N ARG A 251 -19.95 3.16 10.48
CA ARG A 251 -19.57 4.58 10.54
C ARG A 251 -19.86 5.31 9.23
N TRP A 252 -19.75 4.65 8.08
CA TRP A 252 -20.11 5.24 6.80
C TRP A 252 -21.63 5.45 6.69
N GLU A 253 -22.42 4.44 7.03
CA GLU A 253 -23.89 4.52 7.03
C GLU A 253 -24.41 5.63 7.95
N GLU A 254 -23.81 5.78 9.14
CA GLU A 254 -24.17 6.87 10.05
C GLU A 254 -23.86 8.25 9.46
N ARG A 255 -22.71 8.42 8.79
CA ARG A 255 -22.38 9.69 8.11
C ARG A 255 -23.37 10.00 7.00
N GLU A 256 -23.77 9.00 6.21
CA GLU A 256 -24.73 9.19 5.13
C GLU A 256 -26.13 9.52 5.67
N ARG A 257 -26.54 8.90 6.78
CA ARG A 257 -27.80 9.23 7.47
C ARG A 257 -27.81 10.69 7.94
N ILE A 258 -26.71 11.16 8.54
CA ILE A 258 -26.57 12.55 8.99
C ILE A 258 -26.64 13.51 7.80
N LYS A 259 -25.92 13.24 6.71
CA LYS A 259 -25.97 14.06 5.49
C LYS A 259 -27.37 14.17 4.92
N ARG A 260 -28.09 13.05 4.82
CA ARG A 260 -29.47 13.02 4.31
C ARG A 260 -30.42 13.85 5.16
N LYS A 261 -30.31 13.74 6.49
CA LYS A 261 -31.09 14.57 7.41
C LYS A 261 -30.80 16.07 7.26
N ALA A 262 -29.52 16.43 7.12
CA ALA A 262 -29.14 17.83 6.92
C ALA A 262 -29.67 18.39 5.59
N GLN A 263 -29.66 17.60 4.52
CA GLN A 263 -30.23 17.98 3.23
C GLN A 263 -31.75 18.16 3.30
N GLN A 264 -32.46 17.24 3.96
CA GLN A 264 -33.91 17.35 4.17
C GLN A 264 -34.27 18.63 4.95
N GLN A 265 -33.56 18.90 6.05
CA GLN A 265 -33.79 20.13 6.84
C GLN A 265 -33.53 21.42 6.05
N GLN A 266 -32.53 21.42 5.17
CA GLN A 266 -32.30 22.56 4.26
C GLN A 266 -33.43 22.71 3.25
N HIS A 267 -33.92 21.61 2.67
CA HIS A 267 -35.03 21.63 1.72
C HIS A 267 -36.32 22.13 2.37
N ASP A 268 -36.64 21.66 3.58
CA ASP A 268 -37.82 22.09 4.34
C ASP A 268 -37.76 23.58 4.71
N PHE A 269 -36.58 24.09 5.08
CA PHE A 269 -36.38 25.51 5.37
C PHE A 269 -36.60 26.40 4.13
N VAL A 270 -36.12 25.98 2.96
CA VAL A 270 -36.32 26.71 1.70
C VAL A 270 -37.79 26.68 1.26
N HIS A 271 -38.48 25.56 1.44
CA HIS A 271 -39.90 25.46 1.11
C HIS A 271 -40.78 26.33 2.03
N HIS A 272 -40.53 26.35 3.34
CA HIS A 272 -41.28 27.18 4.29
C HIS A 272 -41.11 28.69 4.04
N ASN A 273 -39.91 29.13 3.62
CA ASN A 273 -39.67 30.54 3.29
C ASN A 273 -40.24 30.96 1.91
N SER A 274 -40.51 30.02 1.00
CA SER A 274 -41.08 30.33 -0.32
C SER A 274 -42.59 30.65 -0.28
N HIS A 275 -43.31 30.17 0.73
CA HIS A 275 -44.76 30.40 0.88
C HIS A 275 -45.10 31.64 1.74
N GLY A 276 -44.09 32.40 2.19
CA GLY A 276 -44.25 33.59 3.03
C GLY A 276 -44.25 34.95 2.30
N HIS A 277 -44.32 34.99 0.97
CA HIS A 277 -44.28 36.25 0.20
C HIS A 277 -45.42 36.39 -0.80
N VAL A 278 -46.61 36.69 -0.29
CA VAL A 278 -47.61 37.51 -1.00
C VAL A 278 -48.17 38.56 -0.03
N HIS A 279 -48.03 39.82 -0.42
CA HIS A 279 -48.44 41.07 0.24
C HIS A 279 -47.63 41.57 1.45
N ASN A 280 -46.67 42.47 1.20
CA ASN A 280 -46.96 43.90 1.37
C ASN A 280 -45.92 44.78 0.65
N SER A 281 -46.40 45.85 0.03
CA SER A 281 -45.59 46.86 -0.66
C SER A 281 -45.35 48.08 0.24
N GLN A 282 -44.25 48.79 -0.03
CA GLN A 282 -43.84 50.13 0.47
C GLN A 282 -43.11 50.21 1.82
N ASN A 283 -41.76 50.32 1.77
CA ASN A 283 -41.10 51.63 1.93
C ASN A 283 -39.59 51.58 1.69
N ASN A 284 -39.10 52.62 1.02
CA ASN A 284 -37.70 52.93 0.76
C ASN A 284 -36.92 53.17 2.08
N THR A 285 -35.70 52.63 2.18
CA THR A 285 -34.49 53.38 2.60
C THR A 285 -33.24 52.50 2.45
N LYS A 286 -32.21 53.05 1.81
CA LYS A 286 -30.87 52.47 1.62
C LYS A 286 -30.07 52.49 2.94
N PRO A 287 -29.27 51.46 3.26
CA PRO A 287 -28.16 51.58 4.21
C PRO A 287 -26.78 51.70 3.49
N PRO A 288 -25.77 52.30 4.15
CA PRO A 288 -24.43 52.56 3.59
C PRO A 288 -23.43 51.39 3.79
N PRO A 289 -22.21 51.43 3.18
CA PRO A 289 -21.25 50.31 3.13
C PRO A 289 -20.27 50.25 4.33
N PRO A 290 -19.40 49.22 4.45
CA PRO A 290 -19.07 48.55 5.72
C PRO A 290 -17.77 49.05 6.39
N ALA A 291 -17.67 48.82 7.70
CA ALA A 291 -16.42 48.90 8.46
C ALA A 291 -15.92 47.49 8.81
N ALA A 292 -14.63 47.25 8.56
CA ALA A 292 -13.92 46.01 8.79
C ALA A 292 -13.75 45.70 10.30
N ALA A 293 -13.93 44.44 10.68
CA ALA A 293 -13.46 43.92 11.96
C ALA A 293 -12.90 42.50 11.79
N VAL A 294 -11.74 42.31 12.41
CA VAL A 294 -10.79 41.19 12.38
C VAL A 294 -11.37 39.93 13.07
N PRO A 295 -11.04 38.70 12.65
CA PRO A 295 -11.53 37.49 13.29
C PRO A 295 -10.75 37.16 14.58
N GLU A 296 -11.46 37.07 15.71
CA GLU A 296 -10.90 36.64 16.99
C GLU A 296 -10.90 35.12 17.12
N LYS A 297 -9.82 34.60 17.72
CA LYS A 297 -9.40 33.20 17.75
C LYS A 297 -10.32 32.34 18.61
N ARG A 298 -10.65 31.16 18.07
CA ARG A 298 -11.35 30.04 18.71
C ARG A 298 -10.55 29.53 19.92
N LYS A 299 -11.09 29.65 21.14
CA LYS A 299 -10.61 28.92 22.33
C LYS A 299 -11.27 27.54 22.36
N LEU A 300 -10.43 26.51 22.51
CA LEU A 300 -10.79 25.14 22.79
C LEU A 300 -11.07 25.01 24.30
N GLU A 301 -12.24 24.53 24.68
CA GLU A 301 -12.49 24.00 26.01
C GLU A 301 -13.00 22.56 25.90
N ALA A 302 -12.46 21.74 26.80
CA ALA A 302 -12.59 20.29 26.86
C ALA A 302 -13.90 19.91 27.58
N GLU A 303 -14.58 18.87 27.09
CA GLU A 303 -15.67 18.22 27.81
C GLU A 303 -15.30 16.80 28.23
N GLN A 304 -15.52 16.52 29.52
CA GLN A 304 -15.63 15.20 30.14
C GLN A 304 -17.10 14.95 30.56
N PRO A 305 -17.51 13.69 30.80
CA PRO A 305 -18.77 13.14 30.31
C PRO A 305 -19.92 13.25 31.31
N LYS A 306 -21.17 13.27 30.80
CA LYS A 306 -22.36 13.00 31.60
C LYS A 306 -23.29 11.95 30.97
N GLN A 307 -23.84 11.15 31.88
CA GLN A 307 -24.56 9.90 31.69
C GLN A 307 -26.00 10.05 31.17
N ASN A 308 -26.40 9.03 30.41
CA ASN A 308 -27.72 8.43 30.21
C ASN A 308 -28.97 9.06 30.87
N LYS A 309 -30.01 9.25 30.04
CA LYS A 309 -31.39 8.81 30.35
C LYS A 309 -32.15 8.44 29.07
N ARG A 310 -32.82 7.28 29.14
CA ARG A 310 -33.73 6.66 28.16
C ARG A 310 -35.08 7.37 28.16
N GLU A 311 -35.71 7.48 26.98
CA GLU A 311 -37.17 7.49 26.74
C GLU A 311 -37.38 7.23 25.24
N LYS A 312 -37.85 6.03 24.86
CA LYS A 312 -39.21 5.56 24.55
C LYS A 312 -39.69 5.92 23.12
N LEU A 313 -40.06 4.84 22.41
CA LEU A 313 -40.58 4.72 21.06
C LEU A 313 -42.05 5.16 20.98
N GLU A 314 -42.45 5.79 19.87
CA GLU A 314 -43.78 5.65 19.28
C GLU A 314 -43.65 5.62 17.74
N ASP A 315 -44.34 4.65 17.14
CA ASP A 315 -44.50 4.42 15.71
C ASP A 315 -45.55 5.38 15.13
N GLU A 316 -45.39 5.82 13.87
CA GLU A 316 -46.54 6.08 12.99
C GLU A 316 -46.17 6.04 11.50
N GLU A 317 -47.13 5.52 10.74
CA GLU A 317 -47.06 5.02 9.37
C GLU A 317 -47.41 6.09 8.30
N SER A 318 -46.89 5.83 7.09
CA SER A 318 -47.47 6.14 5.77
C SER A 318 -47.27 7.52 5.13
N GLY A 319 -46.87 7.50 3.85
CA GLY A 319 -46.88 8.65 2.94
C GLY A 319 -45.97 8.48 1.72
N LYS A 320 -46.50 7.93 0.62
CA LYS A 320 -45.87 7.93 -0.72
C LYS A 320 -45.94 9.35 -1.35
N VAL A 321 -44.93 9.71 -2.16
CA VAL A 321 -45.03 10.17 -3.59
C VAL A 321 -43.86 11.11 -4.01
N THR A 322 -43.13 10.65 -5.05
CA THR A 322 -42.27 11.28 -6.11
C THR A 322 -41.08 12.16 -5.71
N ASP A 323 -39.82 11.72 -5.90
CA ASP A 323 -39.00 11.58 -7.14
C ASP A 323 -38.48 12.91 -7.71
N ASP A 324 -37.17 13.13 -7.51
CA ASP A 324 -36.21 13.67 -8.49
C ASP A 324 -34.82 13.77 -7.81
N GLU A 325 -34.14 12.63 -7.58
CA GLU A 325 -32.68 12.61 -7.40
C GLU A 325 -32.08 11.36 -8.06
N GLU A 326 -31.24 11.61 -9.06
CA GLU A 326 -30.50 10.62 -9.84
C GLU A 326 -29.48 9.90 -8.94
N PHE A 327 -29.92 8.78 -8.36
CA PHE A 327 -29.12 7.89 -7.52
C PHE A 327 -28.21 7.03 -8.40
N TYR A 328 -26.89 7.20 -8.29
CA TYR A 328 -25.92 6.30 -8.91
C TYR A 328 -25.82 5.02 -8.06
N GLU A 329 -26.62 4.02 -8.40
CA GLU A 329 -26.32 2.64 -8.04
C GLU A 329 -25.01 2.25 -8.73
N SER A 330 -24.01 1.94 -7.90
CA SER A 330 -22.83 1.21 -8.32
C SER A 330 -23.27 -0.21 -8.69
N ASP A 331 -23.78 -0.39 -9.90
CA ASP A 331 -23.99 -1.69 -10.52
C ASP A 331 -22.62 -2.36 -10.69
N GLY A 332 -22.24 -3.11 -9.67
CA GLY A 332 -21.31 -4.21 -9.81
C GLY A 332 -21.95 -5.22 -10.75
N PHE A 333 -21.52 -5.22 -12.00
CA PHE A 333 -21.88 -6.25 -12.96
C PHE A 333 -21.19 -7.57 -12.55
N GLU A 334 -21.93 -8.40 -11.81
CA GLU A 334 -21.78 -9.85 -11.88
C GLU A 334 -22.21 -10.27 -13.29
N GLU A 335 -21.26 -10.38 -14.22
CA GLU A 335 -21.32 -11.37 -15.31
C GLU A 335 -19.95 -11.43 -16.01
N MET A 336 -19.21 -12.51 -15.73
CA MET A 336 -18.03 -12.85 -16.53
C MET A 336 -18.47 -13.30 -17.93
N PRO A 337 -17.77 -12.90 -19.01
CA PRO A 337 -18.07 -13.38 -20.35
C PRO A 337 -17.83 -14.90 -20.43
N SER A 338 -18.89 -15.68 -20.71
CA SER A 338 -18.73 -17.07 -21.09
C SER A 338 -18.13 -17.13 -22.50
N HIS A 339 -16.88 -17.56 -22.62
CA HIS A 339 -16.34 -17.99 -23.90
C HIS A 339 -16.97 -19.34 -24.26
N LYS A 340 -17.88 -19.35 -25.24
CA LYS A 340 -18.24 -20.59 -25.93
C LYS A 340 -17.13 -20.90 -26.94
N ASN A 341 -16.59 -22.12 -26.83
CA ASN A 341 -15.67 -22.73 -27.80
C ASN A 341 -16.29 -22.81 -29.19
#